data_AF-A0A1E3YXF6-F1
#
_entry.id   AF-A0A1E3YXF6-F1
#
_cell.length_a   1.000
_cell.length_b   1.000
_cell.length_c   1.000
_cell.angle_alpha   90.00
_cell.angle_beta   90.00
_cell.angle_gamma   90.00
#
_symmetry.space_group_name_H-M   'P 1'
#
loop_
_entity.id
_entity.type
_entity.pdbx_description
1 polymer ?
#
loop_
_entity_poly.entity_id
_entity_poly.type
_entity_poly.pdbx_seq_one_letter_code
_entity_poly.pdbx_strand_id
1 'polypeptide(L)'
;MPVSLSLTDALGHALADKRIDILRQIGTCGSISQAARAVGVSYKAAWQAVDTLTNLAGTPLVARAVGGAGGGGAQLTEAGHQLLAAADAMAQARGAVLSRWQATPHAGPALARLAVRTSMRNQLPCVVERLVVQGQIVAVHLRLGNAGDGDGAAMGVPAALAARITRESAELLGLQPGLAVQALCKATAVRVERGGRLASASGSAVADAPGIHRLPAKATRVVRGESGDEVSAELSGGLQMVGFAAPGSGLRAGSPVVLVVEDNAVVLALAEV
;
A
#
# COMPACT_ATOMS: atom_id res chain seq x y z
N MET A 1 21.75 -4.31 22.04
CA MET A 1 21.33 -2.89 22.01
C MET A 1 19.87 -2.85 21.59
N PRO A 2 18.96 -2.23 22.35
CA PRO A 2 17.58 -2.13 21.89
C PRO A 2 17.51 -1.13 20.74
N VAL A 3 16.89 -1.54 19.64
CA VAL A 3 16.67 -0.73 18.45
C VAL A 3 15.79 0.47 18.84
N SER A 4 16.31 1.69 18.69
CA SER A 4 15.60 2.93 19.02
C SER A 4 14.45 3.14 18.03
N LEU A 5 13.22 3.14 18.52
CA LEU A 5 12.01 3.45 17.76
C LEU A 5 11.96 4.96 17.47
N SER A 6 12.03 5.34 16.20
CA SER A 6 11.77 6.72 15.75
C SER A 6 10.27 6.94 15.60
N LEU A 7 9.70 7.72 16.52
CA LEU A 7 8.27 8.09 16.59
C LEU A 7 7.90 9.27 15.68
N THR A 8 8.90 10.06 15.27
CA THR A 8 8.73 11.17 14.31
C THR A 8 8.15 10.67 13.01
N ASP A 9 8.55 9.47 12.67
CA ASP A 9 8.20 8.81 11.45
C ASP A 9 6.78 8.17 11.67
N ALA A 10 6.56 7.39 12.75
CA ALA A 10 5.31 6.64 13.02
C ALA A 10 3.96 7.40 13.15
N LEU A 11 3.96 8.74 13.24
CA LEU A 11 2.75 9.56 13.30
C LEU A 11 2.66 10.55 12.13
N GLY A 12 3.56 10.46 11.14
CA GLY A 12 3.69 11.36 10.00
C GLY A 12 2.84 11.00 8.79
N HIS A 13 1.65 11.61 8.63
CA HIS A 13 1.19 11.98 7.27
C HIS A 13 2.00 13.21 6.85
N ALA A 14 3.27 12.98 6.52
CA ALA A 14 4.16 14.00 5.97
C ALA A 14 4.28 13.91 4.45
N LEU A 15 3.87 12.80 3.83
CA LEU A 15 3.68 12.77 2.39
C LEU A 15 2.40 13.54 2.08
N ALA A 16 2.60 14.75 1.59
CA ALA A 16 1.57 15.53 0.93
C ALA A 16 0.84 14.59 -0.03
N ASP A 17 -0.44 14.32 0.24
CA ASP A 17 -1.27 13.56 -0.66
C ASP A 17 -1.27 14.34 -1.97
N LYS A 18 -0.58 13.82 -2.99
CA LYS A 18 -0.45 14.50 -4.28
C LYS A 18 -1.82 14.87 -4.84
N ARG A 19 -2.89 14.17 -4.47
CA ARG A 19 -4.26 14.55 -4.83
C ARG A 19 -4.67 15.91 -4.26
N ILE A 20 -4.36 16.16 -2.99
CA ILE A 20 -4.60 17.46 -2.34
C ILE A 20 -3.73 18.54 -2.96
N ASP A 21 -2.47 18.24 -3.31
CA ASP A 21 -1.59 19.19 -4.01
C ASP A 21 -2.13 19.54 -5.39
N ILE A 22 -2.65 18.56 -6.13
CA ILE A 22 -3.31 18.79 -7.43
C ILE A 22 -4.50 19.73 -7.24
N LEU A 23 -5.36 19.47 -6.25
CA LEU A 23 -6.53 20.31 -5.98
C LEU A 23 -6.11 21.74 -5.60
N ARG A 24 -5.08 21.89 -4.77
CA ARG A 24 -4.52 23.20 -4.38
C ARG A 24 -3.95 23.95 -5.59
N GLN A 25 -3.22 23.25 -6.46
CA GLN A 25 -2.67 23.84 -7.67
C GLN A 25 -3.76 24.24 -8.65
N ILE A 26 -4.85 23.47 -8.81
CA ILE A 26 -6.01 23.87 -9.60
C ILE A 26 -6.59 25.19 -9.08
N GLY A 27 -6.74 25.34 -7.76
CA GLY A 27 -7.20 26.58 -7.14
C GLY A 27 -6.29 27.79 -7.40
N THR A 28 -4.99 27.55 -7.63
CA THR A 28 -4.00 28.61 -7.88
C THR A 28 -3.93 28.99 -9.35
N CYS A 29 -3.86 28.01 -10.26
CA CYS A 29 -3.60 28.24 -11.68
C CYS A 29 -4.85 28.19 -12.58
N GLY A 30 -5.99 27.73 -12.05
CA GLY A 30 -7.24 27.63 -12.80
C GLY A 30 -7.24 26.56 -13.91
N SER A 31 -6.29 25.62 -13.88
CA SER A 31 -6.11 24.63 -14.96
C SER A 31 -5.58 23.29 -14.45
N ILE A 32 -6.27 22.20 -14.79
CA ILE A 32 -5.86 20.83 -14.43
C ILE A 32 -4.52 20.47 -15.10
N SER A 33 -4.28 20.93 -16.34
CA SER A 33 -3.04 20.62 -17.07
C SER A 33 -1.83 21.42 -16.54
N GLN A 34 -2.05 22.63 -16.02
CA GLN A 34 -1.00 23.37 -15.32
C GLN A 34 -0.74 22.77 -13.93
N ALA A 35 -1.79 22.41 -13.20
CA ALA A 35 -1.67 21.75 -11.91
C ALA A 35 -0.89 20.42 -11.99
N ALA A 36 -1.20 19.57 -12.98
CA ALA A 36 -0.48 18.32 -13.21
C ALA A 36 1.03 18.55 -13.38
N ARG A 37 1.42 19.55 -14.18
CA ARG A 37 2.83 19.92 -14.39
C ARG A 37 3.48 20.45 -13.12
N ALA A 38 2.76 21.29 -12.36
CA ALA A 38 3.27 21.86 -11.11
C ALA A 38 3.52 20.79 -10.03
N VAL A 39 2.67 19.76 -9.95
CA VAL A 39 2.82 18.65 -8.97
C VAL A 39 3.75 17.53 -9.49
N GLY A 40 4.11 17.56 -10.78
CA GLY A 40 4.97 16.54 -11.39
C GLY A 40 4.28 15.20 -11.62
N VAL A 41 3.01 15.23 -12.04
CA VAL A 41 2.20 14.04 -12.38
C VAL A 41 1.66 14.13 -13.81
N SER A 42 1.26 13.00 -14.39
CA SER A 42 0.59 13.02 -15.69
C SER A 42 -0.75 13.75 -15.62
N TYR A 43 -1.19 14.32 -16.75
CA TYR A 43 -2.52 14.94 -16.86
C TYR A 43 -3.65 13.95 -16.48
N LYS A 44 -3.48 12.68 -16.83
CA LYS A 44 -4.41 11.61 -16.49
C LYS A 44 -4.43 11.34 -14.98
N ALA A 45 -3.28 11.29 -14.31
CA ALA A 45 -3.21 11.18 -12.85
C ALA A 45 -3.87 12.39 -12.15
N ALA A 46 -3.73 13.59 -12.70
CA ALA A 46 -4.40 14.78 -12.18
C ALA A 46 -5.94 14.69 -12.25
N TRP A 47 -6.49 14.18 -13.36
CA TRP A 47 -7.92 13.89 -13.44
C TRP A 47 -8.35 12.80 -12.45
N GLN A 48 -7.61 11.70 -12.37
CA GLN A 48 -7.92 10.62 -11.43
C GLN A 48 -7.89 11.11 -9.98
N ALA A 49 -6.99 12.03 -9.63
CA ALA A 49 -6.98 12.66 -8.32
C ALA A 49 -8.27 13.44 -8.04
N VAL A 50 -8.72 14.27 -8.98
CA VAL A 50 -9.97 15.05 -8.85
C VAL A 50 -11.19 14.13 -8.73
N ASP A 51 -11.28 13.09 -9.55
CA ASP A 51 -12.37 12.11 -9.50
C ASP A 51 -12.38 11.35 -8.16
N THR A 52 -11.20 10.93 -7.70
CA THR A 52 -11.04 10.23 -6.41
C THR A 52 -11.51 11.11 -5.27
N LEU A 53 -11.02 12.35 -5.19
CA LEU A 53 -11.40 13.28 -4.13
C LEU A 53 -12.89 13.64 -4.20
N THR A 54 -13.45 13.81 -5.41
CA THR A 54 -14.88 14.06 -5.61
C THR A 54 -15.74 12.91 -5.07
N ASN A 55 -15.35 11.66 -5.36
CA ASN A 55 -16.06 10.48 -4.85
C ASN A 55 -15.95 10.36 -3.33
N LEU A 56 -14.78 10.66 -2.76
CA LEU A 56 -14.57 10.67 -1.31
C LEU A 56 -15.38 11.77 -0.61
N ALA A 57 -15.50 12.93 -1.24
CA ALA A 57 -16.28 14.05 -0.73
C ALA A 57 -17.80 13.90 -0.95
N GLY A 58 -18.22 13.00 -1.85
CA GLY A 58 -19.62 12.84 -2.24
C GLY A 58 -20.20 14.01 -3.03
N THR A 59 -19.38 14.97 -3.46
CA THR A 59 -19.80 16.18 -4.19
C THR A 59 -18.67 16.70 -5.09
N PRO A 60 -18.97 17.34 -6.25
CA PRO A 60 -17.95 17.90 -7.13
C PRO A 60 -17.08 18.95 -6.43
N LEU A 61 -15.75 18.75 -6.51
CA LEU A 61 -14.76 19.67 -5.93
C LEU A 61 -14.21 20.69 -6.94
N VAL A 62 -14.39 20.42 -8.24
CA VAL A 62 -13.92 21.27 -9.34
C VAL A 62 -15.07 21.50 -10.31
N ALA A 63 -15.39 22.76 -10.58
CA ALA A 63 -16.30 23.17 -11.64
C ALA A 63 -15.52 23.43 -12.94
N ARG A 64 -16.11 23.03 -14.06
CA ARG A 64 -15.64 23.44 -15.38
C ARG A 64 -16.15 24.86 -15.64
N ALA A 65 -15.24 25.80 -15.90
CA ALA A 65 -15.65 27.07 -16.46
C ALA A 65 -16.10 26.83 -17.90
N VAL A 66 -17.33 27.24 -18.23
CA VAL A 66 -17.86 27.16 -19.60
C VAL A 66 -17.01 28.08 -20.48
N GLY A 67 -16.33 27.50 -21.47
CA GLY A 67 -15.38 28.23 -22.31
C GLY A 67 -16.02 28.81 -23.57
N GLY A 68 -15.91 30.13 -23.74
CA GLY A 68 -15.74 30.76 -25.05
C GLY A 68 -14.30 30.60 -25.58
N ALA A 69 -13.91 31.37 -26.60
CA ALA A 69 -12.75 31.17 -27.48
C ALA A 69 -11.35 30.98 -26.84
N GLY A 70 -11.19 31.10 -25.51
CA GLY A 70 -9.93 30.89 -24.77
C GLY A 70 -9.80 29.54 -24.05
N GLY A 71 -10.81 28.65 -24.12
CA GLY A 71 -10.79 27.33 -23.49
C GLY A 71 -11.30 27.35 -22.04
N GLY A 72 -12.15 26.36 -21.70
CA GLY A 72 -12.76 26.24 -20.38
C GLY A 72 -11.72 25.99 -19.28
N GLY A 73 -11.63 26.88 -18.30
CA GLY A 73 -10.81 26.73 -17.10
C GLY A 73 -11.39 25.71 -16.10
N ALA A 74 -10.61 25.41 -15.06
CA ALA A 74 -11.03 24.63 -13.91
C ALA A 74 -11.03 25.54 -12.69
N GLN A 75 -12.14 25.63 -11.98
CA GLN A 75 -12.25 26.41 -10.74
C GLN A 75 -12.68 25.51 -9.60
N LEU A 76 -12.16 25.75 -8.39
CA LEU A 76 -12.63 25.02 -7.23
C LEU A 76 -14.09 25.38 -6.93
N THR A 77 -14.87 24.40 -6.52
CA THR A 77 -16.18 24.67 -5.91
C THR A 77 -15.98 25.14 -4.47
N GLU A 78 -17.03 25.65 -3.86
CA GLU A 78 -17.05 25.93 -2.41
C GLU A 78 -16.63 24.68 -1.59
N ALA A 79 -17.13 23.50 -1.98
CA ALA A 79 -16.71 22.23 -1.37
C ALA A 79 -15.22 21.93 -1.58
N GLY A 80 -14.65 22.27 -2.75
CA GLY A 80 -13.22 22.19 -3.01
C GLY A 80 -12.38 23.07 -2.08
N HIS A 81 -12.80 24.31 -1.84
CA HIS A 81 -12.15 25.21 -0.88
C HIS A 81 -12.25 24.70 0.57
N GLN A 82 -13.42 24.22 0.98
CA GLN A 82 -13.63 23.65 2.31
C GLN A 82 -12.75 22.42 2.55
N LEU A 83 -12.61 21.54 1.55
CA LEU A 83 -11.72 20.38 1.65
C LEU A 83 -10.26 20.80 1.87
N LEU A 84 -9.77 21.82 1.14
CA LEU A 84 -8.41 22.32 1.32
C LEU A 84 -8.20 22.92 2.71
N ALA A 85 -9.16 23.71 3.20
CA ALA A 85 -9.10 24.27 4.55
C ALA A 85 -9.08 23.17 5.64
N ALA A 86 -9.92 22.14 5.48
CA ALA A 86 -9.94 21.00 6.39
C ALA A 86 -8.63 20.20 6.34
N ALA A 87 -8.06 20.00 5.15
CA ALA A 87 -6.76 19.34 4.99
C ALA A 87 -5.64 20.12 5.69
N ASP A 88 -5.61 21.44 5.57
CA ASP A 88 -4.64 22.31 6.25
C ASP A 88 -4.77 22.24 7.77
N ALA A 89 -6.00 22.33 8.29
CA ALA A 89 -6.25 22.20 9.72
C ALA A 89 -5.83 20.84 10.27
N MET A 90 -6.09 19.76 9.53
CA MET A 90 -5.69 18.40 9.91
C MET A 90 -4.16 18.25 9.92
N ALA A 91 -3.47 18.78 8.90
CA ALA A 91 -2.02 18.75 8.83
C ALA A 91 -1.38 19.51 10.01
N GLN A 92 -1.93 20.68 10.37
CA GLN A 92 -1.46 21.46 11.52
C GLN A 92 -1.70 20.74 12.85
N ALA A 93 -2.91 20.22 13.07
CA ALA A 93 -3.24 19.48 14.30
C ALA A 93 -2.34 18.25 14.46
N ARG A 94 -2.05 17.57 13.35
CA ARG A 94 -1.14 16.43 13.32
C ARG A 94 0.29 16.81 13.65
N GLY A 95 0.84 17.83 13.00
CA GLY A 95 2.19 18.34 13.29
C GLY A 95 2.37 18.71 14.77
N ALA A 96 1.33 19.27 15.39
CA ALA A 96 1.32 19.58 16.82
C ALA A 96 1.24 18.34 17.73
N VAL A 97 0.55 17.27 17.33
CA VAL A 97 0.55 16.01 18.07
C VAL A 97 1.92 15.34 17.96
N LEU A 98 2.44 15.19 16.74
CA LEU A 98 3.76 14.63 16.46
C LEU A 98 4.86 15.28 17.31
N SER A 99 4.94 16.61 17.31
CA SER A 99 5.98 17.34 18.03
C SER A 99 5.93 17.12 19.54
N ARG A 100 4.73 16.99 20.13
CA ARG A 100 4.56 16.64 21.55
C ARG A 100 5.04 15.22 21.87
N TRP A 101 4.81 14.28 20.96
CA TRP A 101 5.14 12.87 21.17
C TRP A 101 6.63 12.58 20.95
N GLN A 102 7.28 13.25 20.01
CA GLN A 102 8.74 13.20 19.82
C GLN A 102 9.52 13.64 21.06
N ALA A 103 8.91 14.45 21.93
CA ALA A 103 9.49 14.85 23.21
C ALA A 103 9.36 13.78 24.32
N THR A 104 8.71 12.63 24.06
CA THR A 104 8.45 11.57 25.06
C THR A 104 9.17 10.27 24.69
N PRO A 105 10.07 9.73 25.53
CA PRO A 105 10.80 8.52 25.20
C PRO A 105 9.94 7.24 25.39
N HIS A 106 10.03 6.30 24.44
CA HIS A 106 9.51 4.89 24.46
C HIS A 106 8.10 4.56 23.92
N ALA A 107 7.41 5.39 23.15
CA ALA A 107 6.20 4.93 22.44
C ALA A 107 6.57 4.16 21.14
N GLY A 108 5.93 3.02 20.87
CA GLY A 108 6.32 2.06 19.84
C GLY A 108 5.26 1.75 18.76
N PRO A 109 5.51 0.73 17.91
CA PRO A 109 5.07 0.62 16.51
C PRO A 109 3.70 -0.05 16.26
N ALA A 110 2.78 -0.04 17.24
CA ALA A 110 1.49 -0.74 17.13
C ALA A 110 0.40 0.05 16.36
N LEU A 111 0.64 1.32 16.03
CA LEU A 111 -0.43 2.25 15.61
C LEU A 111 -0.64 2.39 14.10
N ALA A 112 0.33 2.06 13.25
CA ALA A 112 0.15 2.09 11.79
C ALA A 112 -0.91 1.08 11.29
N ARG A 113 -1.24 0.06 12.11
CA ARG A 113 -2.30 -0.91 11.83
C ARG A 113 -3.71 -0.43 12.18
N LEU A 114 -3.85 0.76 12.78
CA LEU A 114 -5.13 1.32 13.24
C LEU A 114 -5.72 2.38 12.30
N ALA A 115 -4.94 2.94 11.37
CA ALA A 115 -5.38 4.07 10.54
C ALA A 115 -6.37 3.70 9.43
N VAL A 116 -6.34 2.48 8.91
CA VAL A 116 -7.27 2.02 7.86
C VAL A 116 -7.96 0.73 8.29
N ARG A 117 -9.22 0.85 8.71
CA ARG A 117 -10.10 -0.31 8.88
C ARG A 117 -10.54 -0.79 7.50
N THR A 118 -10.04 -1.93 7.07
CA THR A 118 -10.35 -2.55 5.78
C THR A 118 -10.68 -4.03 5.96
N SER A 119 -11.44 -4.61 5.02
CA SER A 119 -11.68 -6.05 4.94
C SER A 119 -10.46 -6.82 4.42
N MET A 120 -9.43 -6.14 3.92
CA MET A 120 -8.14 -6.73 3.57
C MET A 120 -7.38 -7.14 4.85
N ARG A 121 -7.58 -8.39 5.26
CA ARG A 121 -7.01 -8.97 6.49
C ARG A 121 -5.50 -9.18 6.44
N ASN A 122 -4.92 -9.22 5.25
CA ASN A 122 -3.48 -9.32 5.07
C ASN A 122 -2.94 -7.91 4.90
N GLN A 123 -2.18 -7.45 5.87
CA GLN A 123 -1.54 -6.14 5.87
C GLN A 123 -0.09 -6.31 6.30
N LEU A 124 0.80 -6.25 5.31
CA LEU A 124 2.21 -6.56 5.47
C LEU A 124 3.05 -5.29 5.30
N PRO A 125 3.97 -5.00 6.24
CA PRO A 125 4.96 -3.97 6.04
C PRO A 125 5.94 -4.39 4.94
N CYS A 126 6.20 -3.46 4.03
CA CYS A 126 7.08 -3.66 2.90
C CYS A 126 7.91 -2.41 2.62
N VAL A 127 9.00 -2.59 1.90
CA VAL A 127 9.76 -1.50 1.27
C VAL A 127 9.73 -1.71 -0.24
N VAL A 128 9.48 -0.63 -0.99
CA VAL A 128 9.56 -0.63 -2.45
C VAL A 128 11.02 -0.85 -2.85
N GLU A 129 11.30 -1.95 -3.55
CA GLU A 129 12.65 -2.26 -4.02
C GLU A 129 12.90 -1.65 -5.40
N ARG A 130 11.94 -1.85 -6.32
CA ARG A 130 12.01 -1.33 -7.69
C ARG A 130 10.64 -1.27 -8.34
N LEU A 131 10.52 -0.43 -9.37
CA LEU A 131 9.33 -0.31 -10.20
C LEU A 131 9.67 -0.68 -11.65
N VAL A 132 8.85 -1.52 -12.27
CA VAL A 132 8.94 -1.83 -13.71
C VAL A 132 7.73 -1.29 -14.42
N VAL A 133 7.95 -0.32 -15.30
CA VAL A 133 6.88 0.29 -16.09
C VAL A 133 6.68 -0.49 -17.39
N GLN A 134 5.46 -0.95 -17.64
CA GLN A 134 5.05 -1.67 -18.85
C GLN A 134 3.78 -1.00 -19.42
N GLY A 135 3.98 0.00 -20.27
CA GLY A 135 2.86 0.79 -20.78
C GLY A 135 2.12 1.51 -19.65
N GLN A 136 0.83 1.21 -19.47
CA GLN A 136 -0.04 1.80 -18.45
C GLN A 136 -0.01 1.06 -17.10
N ILE A 137 0.75 -0.03 -17.01
CA ILE A 137 0.89 -0.87 -15.83
C ILE A 137 2.27 -0.70 -15.23
N VAL A 138 2.36 -0.77 -13.90
CA VAL A 138 3.60 -0.75 -13.15
C VAL A 138 3.61 -1.97 -12.22
N ALA A 139 4.63 -2.81 -12.37
CA ALA A 139 4.94 -3.86 -11.41
C ALA A 139 5.86 -3.29 -10.33
N VAL A 140 5.34 -3.14 -9.12
CA VAL A 140 6.08 -2.64 -7.96
C VAL A 140 6.60 -3.85 -7.19
N HIS A 141 7.91 -4.05 -7.20
CA HIS A 141 8.56 -5.13 -6.45
C HIS A 141 8.83 -4.67 -5.02
N LEU A 142 8.51 -5.54 -4.08
CA LEU A 142 8.44 -5.25 -2.66
C LEU A 142 9.29 -6.26 -1.90
N ARG A 143 10.04 -5.75 -0.92
CA ARG A 143 10.69 -6.56 0.10
C ARG A 143 9.84 -6.52 1.37
N LEU A 144 9.46 -7.69 1.90
CA LEU A 144 8.79 -7.76 3.21
C LEU A 144 9.72 -7.30 4.33
N GLY A 145 9.16 -6.59 5.31
CA GLY A 145 9.89 -6.05 6.47
C GLY A 145 9.85 -4.52 6.53
N ASN A 146 10.38 -3.96 7.62
CA ASN A 146 10.36 -2.51 7.83
C ASN A 146 11.59 -1.84 7.18
N ALA A 147 11.46 -0.55 6.88
CA ALA A 147 12.61 0.29 6.58
C ALA A 147 13.46 0.39 7.86
N GLY A 148 14.71 -0.08 7.82
CA GLY A 148 15.62 -0.06 8.97
C GLY A 148 16.03 -1.44 9.51
N ASP A 149 15.43 -2.54 9.03
CA ASP A 149 15.89 -3.91 9.32
C ASP A 149 17.17 -4.28 8.52
N GLY A 150 18.14 -3.36 8.49
CA GLY A 150 19.46 -3.59 7.92
C GLY A 150 20.27 -4.53 8.81
N ASP A 151 20.84 -5.57 8.21
CA ASP A 151 21.93 -6.41 8.72
C ASP A 151 21.67 -7.33 9.93
N GLY A 152 20.41 -7.64 10.22
CA GLY A 152 20.05 -8.74 11.13
C GLY A 152 19.72 -10.03 10.36
N ALA A 153 20.74 -10.75 9.90
CA ALA A 153 20.61 -12.02 9.20
C ALA A 153 19.74 -13.04 9.96
N ALA A 154 18.47 -13.19 9.56
CA ALA A 154 17.80 -14.48 9.61
C ALA A 154 18.02 -15.13 8.24
N MET A 155 18.88 -16.15 8.21
CA MET A 155 19.21 -16.99 7.06
C MET A 155 17.95 -17.41 6.28
N GLY A 156 17.63 -16.66 5.23
CA GLY A 156 16.50 -16.93 4.33
C GLY A 156 16.43 -15.87 3.25
N VAL A 157 16.12 -16.29 2.01
CA VAL A 157 15.86 -15.36 0.90
C VAL A 157 14.71 -14.44 1.32
N PRO A 158 14.87 -13.10 1.28
CA PRO A 158 13.79 -12.19 1.62
C PRO A 158 12.61 -12.50 0.70
N ALA A 159 11.47 -12.83 1.30
CA ALA A 159 10.27 -13.12 0.56
C ALA A 159 9.89 -11.89 -0.29
N ALA A 160 9.87 -12.08 -1.61
CA ALA A 160 9.58 -11.04 -2.57
C ALA A 160 8.10 -11.08 -2.95
N LEU A 161 7.45 -9.93 -2.86
CA LEU A 161 6.08 -9.71 -3.30
C LEU A 161 6.09 -8.66 -4.42
N ALA A 162 5.10 -8.65 -5.30
CA ALA A 162 4.88 -7.54 -6.19
C ALA A 162 3.42 -7.11 -6.20
N ALA A 163 3.19 -5.84 -6.51
CA ALA A 163 1.88 -5.30 -6.77
C ALA A 163 1.83 -4.80 -8.22
N ARG A 164 0.81 -5.24 -8.96
CA ARG A 164 0.55 -4.77 -10.32
C ARG A 164 -0.50 -3.67 -10.29
N ILE A 165 -0.05 -2.42 -10.43
CA ILE A 165 -0.90 -1.23 -10.31
C ILE A 165 -0.88 -0.39 -11.59
N THR A 166 -1.78 0.57 -11.70
CA THR A 166 -1.73 1.53 -12.80
C THR A 166 -0.58 2.52 -12.63
N ARG A 167 -0.08 3.06 -13.74
CA ARG A 167 0.95 4.11 -13.72
C ARG A 167 0.50 5.31 -12.88
N GLU A 168 -0.76 5.72 -13.01
CA GLU A 168 -1.32 6.84 -12.27
C GLU A 168 -1.33 6.57 -10.77
N SER A 169 -1.61 5.34 -10.35
CA SER A 169 -1.57 4.96 -8.94
C SER A 169 -0.16 5.09 -8.37
N ALA A 170 0.86 4.65 -9.12
CA ALA A 170 2.26 4.82 -8.74
C ALA A 170 2.66 6.31 -8.64
N GLU A 171 2.24 7.12 -9.63
CA GLU A 171 2.51 8.56 -9.67
C GLU A 171 1.87 9.31 -8.49
N LEU A 172 0.59 9.03 -8.20
CA LEU A 172 -0.18 9.66 -7.12
C LEU A 172 0.31 9.25 -5.73
N LEU A 173 0.73 7.99 -5.56
CA LEU A 173 1.35 7.53 -4.32
C LEU A 173 2.81 7.99 -4.18
N GLY A 174 3.42 8.55 -5.24
CA GLY A 174 4.82 8.97 -5.21
C GLY A 174 5.78 7.81 -4.99
N LEU A 175 5.46 6.62 -5.51
CA LEU A 175 6.24 5.41 -5.27
C LEU A 175 7.63 5.53 -5.87
N GLN A 176 8.64 5.23 -5.06
CA GLN A 176 10.05 5.19 -5.45
C GLN A 176 10.80 4.13 -4.63
N PRO A 177 11.93 3.59 -5.12
CA PRO A 177 12.76 2.69 -4.35
C PRO A 177 13.10 3.25 -2.95
N GLY A 178 13.06 2.39 -1.93
CA GLY A 178 13.29 2.73 -0.54
C GLY A 178 12.05 3.23 0.22
N LEU A 179 10.95 3.55 -0.46
CA LEU A 179 9.72 4.00 0.19
C LEU A 179 9.06 2.87 0.97
N ALA A 180 8.72 3.10 2.24
CA ALA A 180 7.95 2.17 3.05
C ALA A 180 6.47 2.18 2.62
N VAL A 181 5.90 0.99 2.45
CA VAL A 181 4.51 0.78 2.05
C VAL A 181 3.88 -0.36 2.83
N GLN A 182 2.55 -0.34 2.99
CA GLN A 182 1.78 -1.50 3.43
C GLN A 182 1.23 -2.22 2.19
N ALA A 183 1.59 -3.49 2.03
CA ALA A 183 0.94 -4.37 1.06
C ALA A 183 -0.33 -4.97 1.69
N LEU A 184 -1.46 -4.73 1.03
CA LEU A 184 -2.78 -5.13 1.49
C LEU A 184 -3.36 -6.16 0.51
N CYS A 185 -3.93 -7.25 1.00
CA CYS A 185 -4.76 -8.13 0.17
C CYS A 185 -5.89 -8.79 0.98
N LYS A 186 -6.93 -9.24 0.28
CA LYS A 186 -8.00 -10.02 0.90
C LYS A 186 -7.49 -11.40 1.27
N ALA A 187 -7.97 -11.94 2.39
CA ALA A 187 -7.70 -13.34 2.75
C ALA A 187 -8.19 -14.31 1.66
N THR A 188 -9.33 -13.99 1.04
CA THR A 188 -9.90 -14.79 -0.07
C THR A 188 -9.10 -14.74 -1.36
N ALA A 189 -8.13 -13.82 -1.49
CA ALA A 189 -7.22 -13.76 -2.62
C ALA A 189 -5.91 -14.54 -2.37
N VAL A 190 -5.72 -15.07 -1.17
CA VAL A 190 -4.56 -15.89 -0.80
C VAL A 190 -4.99 -17.34 -0.77
N ARG A 191 -4.43 -18.13 -1.68
CA ARG A 191 -4.62 -19.59 -1.69
C ARG A 191 -3.55 -20.25 -0.82
N VAL A 192 -3.95 -21.24 -0.04
CA VAL A 192 -3.04 -21.98 0.85
C VAL A 192 -2.87 -23.40 0.33
N GLU A 193 -1.63 -23.73 -0.01
CA GLU A 193 -1.22 -25.03 -0.51
C GLU A 193 -0.36 -25.73 0.55
N ARG A 194 -0.39 -27.07 0.59
CA ARG A 194 0.46 -27.83 1.52
C ARG A 194 1.93 -27.70 1.09
N GLY A 195 2.80 -27.36 2.03
CA GLY A 195 4.24 -27.29 1.80
C GLY A 195 4.82 -28.69 1.74
N GLY A 196 5.32 -29.09 0.57
CA GLY A 196 6.29 -30.19 0.45
C GLY A 196 7.70 -29.70 0.77
N ARG A 197 8.70 -30.61 0.82
CA ARG A 197 10.11 -30.19 0.71
C ARG A 197 10.18 -29.23 -0.47
N LEU A 198 10.60 -27.98 -0.24
CA LEU A 198 11.02 -27.09 -1.31
C LEU A 198 11.88 -27.95 -2.25
N ALA A 199 11.54 -27.97 -3.54
CA ALA A 199 12.49 -28.40 -4.54
C ALA A 199 13.74 -27.55 -4.30
N SER A 200 14.72 -28.13 -3.61
CA SER A 200 16.04 -27.56 -3.46
C SER A 200 16.56 -27.41 -4.87
N ALA A 201 16.85 -26.16 -5.24
CA ALA A 201 17.69 -25.74 -6.34
C ALA A 201 18.35 -26.88 -7.14
N SER A 202 17.65 -27.38 -8.18
CA SER A 202 18.21 -27.90 -9.43
C SER A 202 17.13 -28.68 -10.20
N GLY A 203 16.67 -28.12 -11.33
CA GLY A 203 16.15 -28.93 -12.44
C GLY A 203 14.70 -29.41 -12.36
N SER A 204 13.74 -28.47 -12.40
CA SER A 204 12.43 -28.56 -13.07
C SER A 204 11.56 -27.43 -12.53
N ALA A 205 11.81 -26.22 -13.05
CA ALA A 205 10.93 -25.10 -12.81
C ALA A 205 9.58 -25.44 -13.44
N VAL A 206 8.59 -25.81 -12.63
CA VAL A 206 7.23 -25.35 -12.90
C VAL A 206 7.37 -23.83 -12.82
N ALA A 207 7.64 -23.21 -13.97
CA ALA A 207 7.94 -21.80 -14.08
C ALA A 207 6.91 -21.04 -13.24
N ASP A 208 7.38 -20.26 -12.25
CA ASP A 208 6.52 -19.32 -11.54
C ASP A 208 5.79 -18.52 -12.61
N ALA A 209 4.48 -18.77 -12.74
CA ALA A 209 3.69 -18.05 -13.72
C ALA A 209 3.87 -16.56 -13.40
N PRO A 210 4.18 -15.72 -14.40
CA PRO A 210 4.52 -14.32 -14.16
C PRO A 210 3.38 -13.64 -13.40
N GLY A 211 3.71 -13.08 -12.23
CA GLY A 211 2.76 -12.42 -11.34
C GLY A 211 2.16 -13.32 -10.24
N ILE A 212 2.58 -14.57 -10.08
CA ILE A 212 2.22 -15.41 -8.93
C ILE A 212 3.36 -15.42 -7.91
N HIS A 213 3.08 -15.04 -6.68
CA HIS A 213 4.01 -15.05 -5.56
C HIS A 213 3.72 -16.21 -4.62
N ARG A 214 4.77 -16.96 -4.27
CA ARG A 214 4.69 -18.15 -3.42
C ARG A 214 5.51 -17.88 -2.17
N LEU A 215 4.84 -17.78 -1.03
CA LEU A 215 5.44 -17.41 0.25
C LEU A 215 5.44 -18.63 1.18
N PRO A 216 6.59 -19.26 1.44
CA PRO A 216 6.69 -20.34 2.42
C PRO A 216 6.29 -19.86 3.81
N ALA A 217 5.46 -20.64 4.50
CA ALA A 217 4.94 -20.30 5.81
C ALA A 217 4.68 -21.57 6.64
N LYS A 218 4.40 -21.36 7.93
CA LYS A 218 3.94 -22.40 8.84
C LYS A 218 2.52 -22.09 9.29
N ALA A 219 1.58 -23.02 9.11
CA ALA A 219 0.21 -22.84 9.58
C ALA A 219 0.22 -22.70 11.12
N THR A 220 -0.36 -21.63 11.64
CA THR A 220 -0.51 -21.37 13.08
C THR A 220 -1.90 -21.73 13.57
N ARG A 221 -2.92 -21.55 12.72
CA ARG A 221 -4.32 -21.89 13.02
C ARG A 221 -5.05 -22.31 11.74
N VAL A 222 -5.94 -23.30 11.85
CA VAL A 222 -6.80 -23.76 10.76
C VAL A 222 -8.24 -23.84 11.27
N VAL A 223 -9.16 -23.15 10.59
CA VAL A 223 -10.61 -23.19 10.84
C VAL A 223 -11.27 -23.86 9.65
N ARG A 224 -11.99 -24.95 9.89
CA ARG A 224 -12.65 -25.70 8.81
C ARG A 224 -13.91 -24.97 8.37
N GLY A 225 -14.18 -25.02 7.06
CA GLY A 225 -15.38 -24.45 6.47
C GLY A 225 -15.84 -25.21 5.24
N GLU A 226 -17.13 -25.12 4.93
CA GLU A 226 -17.73 -25.80 3.77
C GLU A 226 -17.14 -25.29 2.44
N SER A 227 -16.86 -23.99 2.37
CA SER A 227 -16.32 -23.32 1.17
C SER A 227 -14.79 -23.32 1.10
N GLY A 228 -14.11 -23.79 2.15
CA GLY A 228 -12.67 -23.80 2.26
C GLY A 228 -12.21 -23.70 3.72
N ASP A 229 -11.01 -24.19 4.00
CA ASP A 229 -10.41 -24.09 5.32
C ASP A 229 -9.66 -22.76 5.42
N GLU A 230 -10.04 -21.90 6.36
CA GLU A 230 -9.30 -20.67 6.64
C GLU A 230 -8.02 -21.03 7.40
N VAL A 231 -6.87 -20.61 6.88
CA VAL A 231 -5.56 -20.87 7.46
C VAL A 231 -4.89 -19.56 7.81
N SER A 232 -4.59 -19.37 9.09
CA SER A 232 -3.63 -18.36 9.54
C SER A 232 -2.24 -18.99 9.52
N ALA A 233 -1.25 -18.31 8.94
CA ALA A 233 0.10 -18.83 8.78
C ALA A 233 1.16 -17.75 9.07
N GLU A 234 2.26 -18.19 9.66
CA GLU A 234 3.43 -17.38 9.99
C GLU A 234 4.46 -17.47 8.86
N LEU A 235 4.83 -16.31 8.33
CA LEU A 235 5.90 -16.09 7.37
C LEU A 235 7.25 -15.94 8.08
N SER A 236 8.34 -15.92 7.31
CA SER A 236 9.63 -15.49 7.84
C SER A 236 9.57 -14.07 8.41
N GLY A 237 10.31 -13.82 9.49
CA GLY A 237 10.29 -12.52 10.18
C GLY A 237 9.08 -12.29 11.10
N GLY A 238 8.33 -13.34 11.46
CA GLY A 238 7.21 -13.26 12.42
C GLY A 238 5.94 -12.60 11.88
N LEU A 239 5.91 -12.25 10.59
CA LEU A 239 4.73 -11.71 9.93
C LEU A 239 3.64 -12.79 9.81
N GLN A 240 2.38 -12.38 9.89
CA GLN A 240 1.24 -13.28 9.79
C GLN A 240 0.42 -12.95 8.54
N MET A 241 -0.09 -14.00 7.90
CA MET A 241 -1.00 -13.87 6.76
C MET A 241 -2.09 -14.94 6.85
N VAL A 242 -3.24 -14.63 6.28
CA VAL A 242 -4.42 -15.49 6.24
C VAL A 242 -4.80 -15.78 4.80
N GLY A 243 -5.11 -17.04 4.53
CA GLY A 243 -5.66 -17.47 3.25
C GLY A 243 -6.64 -18.62 3.41
N PHE A 244 -7.05 -19.19 2.29
CA PHE A 244 -7.95 -20.34 2.23
C PHE A 244 -7.31 -21.52 1.51
N ALA A 245 -7.40 -22.70 2.12
CA ALA A 245 -7.14 -23.97 1.48
C ALA A 245 -8.45 -24.62 1.01
N ALA A 246 -8.35 -25.62 0.14
CA ALA A 246 -9.51 -26.41 -0.27
C ALA A 246 -10.22 -27.04 0.96
N PRO A 247 -11.54 -27.25 0.91
CA PRO A 247 -12.27 -27.93 1.97
C PRO A 247 -11.65 -29.30 2.27
N GLY A 248 -11.49 -29.64 3.55
CA GLY A 248 -10.90 -30.93 3.92
C GLY A 248 -9.41 -31.05 3.58
N SER A 249 -8.68 -29.93 3.51
CA SER A 249 -7.24 -29.88 3.18
C SER A 249 -6.33 -30.77 4.04
N GLY A 250 -6.83 -31.24 5.19
CA GLY A 250 -6.08 -32.00 6.18
C GLY A 250 -4.98 -31.20 6.88
N LEU A 251 -4.84 -29.90 6.58
CA LEU A 251 -3.87 -29.00 7.22
C LEU A 251 -4.20 -28.83 8.70
N ARG A 252 -3.18 -28.76 9.54
CA ARG A 252 -3.31 -28.50 10.99
C ARG A 252 -2.30 -27.43 11.40
N ALA A 253 -2.47 -26.84 12.58
CA ALA A 253 -1.41 -26.03 13.18
C ALA A 253 -0.07 -26.81 13.17
N GLY A 254 1.00 -26.13 12.79
CA GLY A 254 2.33 -26.70 12.57
C GLY A 254 2.59 -27.24 11.16
N SER A 255 1.56 -27.38 10.31
CA SER A 255 1.77 -27.86 8.92
C SER A 255 2.63 -26.86 8.13
N PRO A 256 3.66 -27.32 7.39
CA PRO A 256 4.30 -26.47 6.40
C PRO A 256 3.30 -26.16 5.28
N VAL A 257 3.22 -24.89 4.88
CA VAL A 257 2.31 -24.41 3.85
C VAL A 257 3.02 -23.42 2.93
N VAL A 258 2.43 -23.20 1.76
CA VAL A 258 2.82 -22.13 0.83
C VAL A 258 1.60 -21.26 0.62
N LEU A 259 1.74 -19.96 0.90
CA LEU A 259 0.72 -18.96 0.61
C LEU A 259 0.95 -18.44 -0.81
N VAL A 260 -0.07 -18.54 -1.65
CA VAL A 260 0.00 -18.17 -3.06
C VAL A 260 -0.91 -16.98 -3.30
N VAL A 261 -0.33 -15.89 -3.82
CA VAL A 261 -1.02 -14.63 -4.09
C VAL A 261 -0.61 -14.09 -5.46
N GLU A 262 -1.56 -13.57 -6.22
CA GLU A 262 -1.29 -12.89 -7.48
C GLU A 262 -0.93 -11.42 -7.26
N ASP A 263 -0.04 -10.87 -8.09
CA ASP A 263 0.40 -9.48 -8.02
C ASP A 263 -0.75 -8.47 -8.21
N ASN A 264 -1.80 -8.85 -8.95
CA ASN A 264 -3.01 -8.06 -9.16
C ASN A 264 -3.91 -7.97 -7.90
N ALA A 265 -3.74 -8.88 -6.95
CA ALA A 265 -4.52 -8.95 -5.72
C ALA A 265 -3.89 -8.13 -4.59
N VAL A 266 -2.67 -7.62 -4.81
CA VAL A 266 -1.92 -6.80 -3.87
C VAL A 266 -2.20 -5.33 -4.13
N VAL A 267 -2.74 -4.67 -3.12
CA VAL A 267 -2.97 -3.23 -3.08
C VAL A 267 -1.87 -2.58 -2.25
N LEU A 268 -1.44 -1.39 -2.63
CA LEU A 268 -0.45 -0.62 -1.86
C LEU A 268 -1.13 0.53 -1.14
N ALA A 269 -0.81 0.67 0.14
CA ALA A 269 -1.01 1.88 0.91
C ALA A 269 0.37 2.42 1.34
N LEU A 270 0.50 3.73 1.49
CA LEU A 270 1.72 4.29 2.07
C LEU A 270 1.82 3.86 3.53
N ALA A 271 2.96 3.30 3.91
CA ALA A 271 3.30 3.13 5.31
C ALA A 271 3.93 4.43 5.75
N GLU A 272 3.46 4.98 6.87
CA GLU A 272 4.24 6.00 7.55
C GLU A 272 5.51 5.28 8.02
N VAL A 273 6.66 5.62 7.39
CA VAL A 273 7.96 5.45 8.06
C VAL A 273 7.76 6.17 9.36
#